data_AF-A0A6C1MTT2-F1
#
_entry.id   AF-A0A6C1MTT2-F1
#
_cell.length_a   1.000
_cell.length_b   1.000
_cell.length_c   1.000
_cell.angle_alpha   90.00
_cell.angle_beta   90.00
_cell.angle_gamma   90.00
#
_symmetry.space_group_name_H-M   'P 1'
#
loop_
_entity.id
_entity.type
_entity.pdbx_description
1 polymer ?
#
loop_
_entity_poly.entity_id
_entity_poly.type
_entity_poly.pdbx_seq_one_letter_code
_entity_poly.pdbx_strand_id
1 'polypeptide(L)'
;MVQSSLATKSHAFDLVRDEIEATIRQAEKSLERFQENRDSGEDLQNSVDCLNQLRGIFTLVELRGGTLLCQEAVALANDVPVGATNDKNGLLTALSNALFTMLRYMEFYQRQQKDHPELLLPIINEVRMARGDRPLPDSNFFQANTRLIPDISGQLQLRPLPVASPAEFLVHSKRFRLMYQVGLLGLLRDRQPQVSRRLMSRAAEGFARLGQETPAGRFWCMAAQALHTMQEQDLVAEKSRKRLFMSLETHARTMVQQGPEACKMDISEAQLLELLYILYRSGSRSQTVLDVLNDCGLAPAECPEGTLLAYRQQLYGPGADVLKALSKALLEELEQLKDKLDIVERGIDPDIEELGLISECLSRLANTLLILDLRQLSDTARQAANKMSDWQNQGIYPAENDLYAIADAVLNIEDAAQHLATHGISAATDALAQRVRHDEQSLYLREALIVVTDEARAALTLAKRAITAFLESDFDKLHLANVPSTLLSIWGGMVLLEDEGAARVMRQVSEAINNKLLDSRSNPEQHVLEALADALTSLEYYIEGLGLQNDRNPELLKLAESSLKDAGL
;
A
#
# COMPACT_ATOMS: atom_id res chain seq x y z
N MET A 1 -7.55 11.35 -28.22
CA MET A 1 -6.38 12.21 -27.97
C MET A 1 -5.82 12.11 -26.55
N VAL A 2 -6.61 11.78 -25.51
CA VAL A 2 -6.10 11.64 -24.12
C VAL A 2 -5.15 10.43 -23.94
N GLN A 3 -5.46 9.29 -24.57
CA GLN A 3 -4.65 8.07 -24.48
C GLN A 3 -3.25 8.19 -25.10
N SER A 4 -3.07 8.96 -26.19
CA SER A 4 -1.72 9.16 -26.76
C SER A 4 -0.87 10.06 -25.86
N SER A 5 -1.46 11.02 -25.15
CA SER A 5 -0.70 11.87 -24.20
C SER A 5 -0.27 11.10 -22.95
N LEU A 6 -1.08 10.18 -22.44
CA LEU A 6 -0.74 9.35 -21.28
C LEU A 6 0.41 8.38 -21.59
N ALA A 7 0.40 7.75 -22.78
CA ALA A 7 1.47 6.87 -23.21
C ALA A 7 2.80 7.62 -23.40
N THR A 8 2.77 8.84 -23.95
CA THR A 8 3.97 9.69 -24.09
C THR A 8 4.50 10.17 -22.73
N LYS A 9 3.61 10.49 -21.77
CA LYS A 9 4.01 10.88 -20.40
C LYS A 9 4.63 9.72 -19.62
N SER A 10 4.08 8.51 -19.72
CA SER A 10 4.66 7.32 -19.09
C SER A 10 6.06 7.03 -19.62
N HIS A 11 6.26 7.08 -20.94
CA HIS A 11 7.59 6.89 -21.55
C HIS A 11 8.59 7.98 -21.17
N ALA A 12 8.16 9.24 -21.10
CA ALA A 12 9.03 10.33 -20.66
C ALA A 12 9.44 10.19 -19.19
N PHE A 13 8.53 9.72 -18.33
CA PHE A 13 8.81 9.45 -16.92
C PHE A 13 9.81 8.31 -16.74
N ASP A 14 9.63 7.19 -17.44
CA ASP A 14 10.54 6.04 -17.33
C ASP A 14 11.99 6.38 -17.69
N LEU A 15 12.20 7.33 -18.61
CA LEU A 15 13.52 7.82 -19.02
C LEU A 15 14.23 8.66 -17.96
N VAL A 16 13.48 9.38 -17.12
CA VAL A 16 14.03 10.27 -16.08
C VAL A 16 13.93 9.68 -14.68
N ARG A 17 13.36 8.49 -14.54
CA ARG A 17 13.10 7.84 -13.25
C ARG A 17 14.37 7.67 -12.41
N ASP A 18 15.38 7.05 -12.99
CA ASP A 18 16.61 6.72 -12.26
C ASP A 18 17.34 8.01 -11.84
N GLU A 19 17.22 9.07 -12.65
CA GLU A 19 17.73 10.41 -12.35
C GLU A 19 16.95 11.07 -11.20
N ILE A 20 15.62 10.97 -11.18
CA ILE A 20 14.78 11.48 -10.09
C ILE A 20 15.16 10.79 -8.78
N GLU A 21 15.24 9.46 -8.78
CA GLU A 21 15.59 8.70 -7.57
C GLU A 21 17.00 9.03 -7.08
N ALA A 22 17.98 9.06 -7.98
CA ALA A 22 19.35 9.43 -7.64
C ALA A 22 19.42 10.86 -7.05
N THR A 23 18.70 11.81 -7.64
CA THR A 23 18.68 13.21 -7.18
C THR A 23 18.00 13.35 -5.81
N ILE A 24 16.91 12.60 -5.54
CA ILE A 24 16.28 12.59 -4.21
C ILE A 24 17.23 12.03 -3.16
N ARG A 25 17.88 10.88 -3.43
CA ARG A 25 18.84 10.26 -2.50
C ARG A 25 20.05 11.17 -2.24
N GLN A 26 20.50 11.89 -3.25
CA GLN A 26 21.57 12.89 -3.10
C GLN A 26 21.12 14.06 -2.21
N ALA A 27 19.90 14.57 -2.39
CA ALA A 27 19.33 15.63 -1.56
C ALA A 27 19.19 15.20 -0.09
N GLU A 28 18.75 13.96 0.16
CA GLU A 28 18.65 13.36 1.49
C GLU A 28 20.01 13.26 2.17
N LYS A 29 21.01 12.70 1.49
CA LYS A 29 22.37 12.55 2.01
C LYS A 29 23.02 13.90 2.34
N SER A 30 22.83 14.90 1.49
CA SER A 30 23.29 16.27 1.75
C SER A 30 22.59 16.87 2.97
N LEU A 31 21.28 16.63 3.13
CA LEU A 31 20.53 17.10 4.29
C LEU A 31 20.98 16.40 5.59
N GLU A 32 21.24 15.09 5.56
CA GLU A 32 21.76 14.33 6.70
C GLU A 32 23.11 14.87 7.18
N ARG A 33 24.05 15.12 6.25
CA ARG A 33 25.35 15.72 6.58
C ARG A 33 25.21 17.10 7.22
N PHE A 34 24.28 17.92 6.73
CA PHE A 34 23.98 19.21 7.36
C PHE A 34 23.39 19.05 8.76
N GLN A 35 22.56 18.03 9.00
CA GLN A 35 22.03 17.76 10.34
C GLN A 35 23.11 17.35 11.33
N GLU A 36 24.11 16.57 10.88
CA GLU A 36 25.30 16.19 11.65
C GLU A 36 26.25 17.37 11.89
N ASN A 37 26.44 18.23 10.89
CA ASN A 37 27.31 19.40 10.95
C ASN A 37 26.60 20.68 10.45
N ARG A 38 25.94 21.38 11.37
CA ARG A 38 25.08 22.54 11.06
C ARG A 38 25.81 23.80 10.62
N ASP A 39 27.13 23.82 10.77
CA ASP A 39 27.97 24.93 10.31
C ASP A 39 28.30 24.81 8.81
N SER A 40 28.04 23.64 8.20
CA SER A 40 28.30 23.37 6.79
C SER A 40 27.17 23.90 5.89
N GLY A 41 27.17 25.20 5.61
CA GLY A 41 26.20 25.79 4.67
C GLY A 41 26.24 25.19 3.26
N GLU A 42 27.36 24.58 2.87
CA GLU A 42 27.54 23.90 1.58
C GLU A 42 26.63 22.66 1.45
N ASP A 43 26.50 21.87 2.51
CA ASP A 43 25.65 20.66 2.49
C ASP A 43 24.17 21.02 2.31
N LEU A 44 23.70 22.09 2.95
CA LEU A 44 22.34 22.59 2.75
C LEU A 44 22.14 23.13 1.33
N GLN A 45 23.12 23.88 0.80
CA GLN A 45 23.06 24.40 -0.58
C GLN A 45 23.01 23.27 -1.61
N ASN A 46 23.79 22.21 -1.43
CA ASN A 46 23.76 21.03 -2.29
C ASN A 46 22.37 20.36 -2.30
N SER A 47 21.70 20.30 -1.13
CA SER A 47 20.32 19.80 -1.03
C SER A 47 19.33 20.71 -1.79
N VAL A 48 19.49 22.04 -1.67
CA VAL A 48 18.68 23.03 -2.42
C VAL A 48 18.86 22.90 -3.93
N ASP A 49 20.08 22.67 -4.40
CA ASP A 49 20.37 22.50 -5.82
C ASP A 49 19.70 21.23 -6.37
N CYS A 50 19.75 20.12 -5.63
CA CYS A 50 19.02 18.89 -5.96
C CYS A 50 17.51 19.12 -6.01
N LEU A 51 16.93 19.84 -5.05
CA LEU A 51 15.49 20.17 -5.05
C LEU A 51 15.09 21.04 -6.25
N ASN A 52 15.95 21.97 -6.68
CA ASN A 52 15.72 22.77 -7.89
C ASN A 52 15.81 21.93 -9.17
N GLN A 53 16.75 20.98 -9.24
CA GLN A 53 16.85 20.01 -10.33
C GLN A 53 15.59 19.15 -10.41
N LEU A 54 15.13 18.59 -9.28
CA LEU A 54 13.88 17.84 -9.20
C LEU A 54 12.67 18.65 -9.65
N ARG A 55 12.57 19.93 -9.24
CA ARG A 55 11.51 20.83 -9.72
C ARG A 55 11.53 20.96 -11.24
N GLY A 56 12.72 21.10 -11.83
CA GLY A 56 12.90 21.16 -13.29
C GLY A 56 12.41 19.88 -13.98
N ILE A 57 12.81 18.72 -13.46
CA ILE A 57 12.39 17.42 -13.99
C ILE A 57 10.86 17.28 -13.89
N PHE A 58 10.25 17.54 -12.73
CA PHE A 58 8.80 17.45 -12.54
C PHE A 58 8.01 18.43 -13.42
N THR A 59 8.56 19.60 -13.70
CA THR A 59 7.95 20.55 -14.64
C THR A 59 7.95 19.96 -16.06
N LEU A 60 9.05 19.33 -16.48
CA LEU A 60 9.17 18.72 -17.82
C LEU A 60 8.25 17.51 -18.00
N VAL A 61 8.07 16.68 -16.96
CA VAL A 61 7.12 15.55 -16.99
C VAL A 61 5.68 15.92 -16.61
N GLU A 62 5.41 17.22 -16.40
CA GLU A 62 4.10 17.78 -16.03
C GLU A 62 3.49 17.23 -14.72
N LEU A 63 4.34 16.81 -13.77
CA LEU A 63 3.91 16.39 -12.43
C LEU A 63 3.73 17.61 -11.52
N ARG A 64 2.50 18.15 -11.52
CA ARG A 64 2.17 19.41 -10.81
C ARG A 64 2.38 19.33 -9.30
N GLY A 65 2.03 18.19 -8.70
CA GLY A 65 2.19 17.95 -7.26
C GLY A 65 3.67 17.99 -6.84
N GLY A 66 4.52 17.27 -7.57
CA GLY A 66 5.97 17.24 -7.31
C GLY A 66 6.61 18.60 -7.51
N THR A 67 6.22 19.32 -8.57
CA THR A 67 6.71 20.69 -8.85
C THR A 67 6.43 21.64 -7.69
N LEU A 68 5.21 21.63 -7.16
CA LEU A 68 4.80 22.48 -6.04
C LEU A 68 5.50 22.07 -4.73
N LEU A 69 5.65 20.77 -4.47
CA LEU A 69 6.38 20.28 -3.30
C LEU A 69 7.85 20.73 -3.33
N CYS A 70 8.54 20.61 -4.47
CA CYS A 70 9.91 21.11 -4.61
C CYS A 70 9.98 22.63 -4.41
N GLN A 71 9.02 23.39 -4.93
CA GLN A 71 9.00 24.85 -4.75
C GLN A 71 8.90 25.24 -3.28
N GLU A 72 7.98 24.62 -2.54
CA GLU A 72 7.82 24.88 -1.10
C GLU A 72 9.01 24.35 -0.29
N ALA A 73 9.58 23.20 -0.66
CA ALA A 73 10.75 22.61 -0.01
C ALA A 73 12.01 23.48 -0.17
N VAL A 74 12.24 24.03 -1.37
CA VAL A 74 13.32 25.01 -1.62
C VAL A 74 13.10 26.26 -0.78
N ALA A 75 11.87 26.78 -0.71
CA ALA A 75 11.56 27.93 0.11
C ALA A 75 11.79 27.66 1.61
N LEU A 76 11.45 26.45 2.09
CA LEU A 76 11.72 26.02 3.45
C LEU A 76 13.22 25.91 3.73
N ALA A 77 13.98 25.28 2.84
CA ALA A 77 15.41 25.09 3.00
C ALA A 77 16.16 26.43 3.07
N ASN A 78 15.75 27.42 2.27
CA ASN A 78 16.32 28.77 2.32
C ASN A 78 15.99 29.54 3.61
N ASP A 79 14.95 29.14 4.35
CA ASP A 79 14.60 29.73 5.66
C ASP A 79 15.41 29.09 6.81
N VAL A 80 16.20 28.04 6.54
CA VAL A 80 17.08 27.39 7.53
C VAL A 80 18.41 28.16 7.61
N PRO A 81 18.74 28.78 8.76
CA PRO A 81 20.02 29.48 8.90
C PRO A 81 21.18 28.50 9.05
N VAL A 82 22.36 28.87 8.53
CA VAL A 82 23.62 28.17 8.85
C VAL A 82 23.92 28.36 10.34
N GLY A 83 24.31 27.28 11.03
CA GLY A 83 24.45 27.27 12.49
C GLY A 83 23.10 27.20 13.23
N ALA A 84 22.03 26.76 12.56
CA ALA A 84 20.69 26.63 13.16
C ALA A 84 20.71 25.87 14.49
N THR A 85 20.28 26.53 15.55
CA THR A 85 20.07 25.90 16.86
C THR A 85 18.89 24.91 16.84
N ASN A 86 18.74 24.14 17.92
CA ASN A 86 17.71 23.09 18.02
C ASN A 86 16.26 23.58 17.86
N ASP A 87 16.03 24.89 17.98
CA ASP A 87 14.73 25.54 17.76
C ASP A 87 14.24 25.45 16.30
N LYS A 88 15.14 25.16 15.34
CA LYS A 88 14.80 24.99 13.92
C LYS A 88 14.69 23.53 13.47
N ASN A 89 14.75 22.57 14.40
CA ASN A 89 14.61 21.14 14.09
C ASN A 89 13.30 20.83 13.35
N GLY A 90 12.22 21.56 13.65
CA GLY A 90 10.94 21.39 12.95
C GLY A 90 11.00 21.67 11.44
N LEU A 91 11.86 22.61 10.99
CA LEU A 91 12.06 22.87 9.57
C LEU A 91 12.77 21.69 8.91
N LEU A 92 13.87 21.22 9.51
CA LEU A 92 14.65 20.10 8.99
C LEU A 92 13.82 18.81 8.94
N THR A 93 13.00 18.55 9.96
CA THR A 93 12.06 17.42 9.95
C THR A 93 11.05 17.53 8.81
N ALA A 94 10.46 18.71 8.60
CA ALA A 94 9.52 18.92 7.49
C ALA A 94 10.20 18.73 6.12
N LEU A 95 11.47 19.13 5.98
CA LEU A 95 12.25 18.92 4.75
C LEU A 95 12.56 17.44 4.50
N SER A 96 12.98 16.70 5.53
CA SER A 96 13.20 15.25 5.46
C SER A 96 11.89 14.52 5.10
N ASN A 97 10.76 14.88 5.73
CA ASN A 97 9.46 14.31 5.40
C ASN A 97 9.04 14.60 3.95
N ALA A 98 9.39 15.78 3.41
CA ALA A 98 9.12 16.16 2.03
C ALA A 98 9.89 15.28 1.03
N LEU A 99 11.19 15.09 1.25
CA LEU A 99 12.04 14.21 0.43
C LEU A 99 11.55 12.76 0.47
N PHE A 100 11.28 12.25 1.68
CA PHE A 100 10.76 10.90 1.87
C PHE A 100 9.41 10.68 1.18
N THR A 101 8.48 11.62 1.32
CA THR A 101 7.16 11.52 0.67
C THR A 101 7.28 11.62 -0.85
N MET A 102 8.22 12.43 -1.35
CA MET A 102 8.48 12.58 -2.78
C MET A 102 8.98 11.27 -3.39
N LEU A 103 9.93 10.58 -2.75
CA LEU A 103 10.41 9.28 -3.20
C LEU A 103 9.26 8.28 -3.32
N ARG A 104 8.43 8.20 -2.28
CA ARG A 104 7.27 7.30 -2.26
C ARG A 104 6.19 7.67 -3.27
N TYR A 105 6.04 8.96 -3.56
CA TYR A 105 5.14 9.40 -4.62
C TYR A 105 5.62 8.90 -5.99
N MET A 106 6.94 8.79 -6.20
CA MET A 106 7.50 8.22 -7.43
C MET A 106 7.24 6.72 -7.54
N GLU A 107 7.44 5.97 -6.46
CA GLU A 107 7.07 4.55 -6.42
C GLU A 107 5.55 4.35 -6.65
N PHE A 108 4.72 5.20 -6.06
CA PHE A 108 3.27 5.18 -6.25
C PHE A 108 2.91 5.44 -7.73
N TYR A 109 3.50 6.48 -8.32
CA TYR A 109 3.24 6.86 -9.71
C TYR A 109 3.66 5.74 -10.68
N GLN A 110 4.80 5.07 -10.42
CA GLN A 110 5.24 3.91 -11.21
C GLN A 110 4.21 2.78 -11.21
N ARG A 111 3.64 2.46 -10.05
CA ARG A 111 2.68 1.34 -9.90
C ARG A 111 1.33 1.67 -10.51
N GLN A 112 0.83 2.89 -10.32
CA GLN A 112 -0.53 3.28 -10.73
C GLN A 112 -0.60 3.88 -12.14
N GLN A 113 0.52 4.35 -12.70
CA GLN A 113 0.62 5.05 -13.98
C GLN A 113 -0.38 6.22 -14.14
N LYS A 114 -0.85 6.78 -13.01
CA LYS A 114 -1.80 7.89 -12.95
C LYS A 114 -1.32 8.93 -11.95
N ASP A 115 -1.31 10.20 -12.38
CA ASP A 115 -0.93 11.33 -11.53
C ASP A 115 -2.11 11.72 -10.62
N HIS A 116 -1.83 11.85 -9.33
CA HIS A 116 -2.79 12.27 -8.30
C HIS A 116 -2.15 13.33 -7.40
N PRO A 117 -2.01 14.58 -7.89
CA PRO A 117 -1.27 15.62 -7.18
C PRO A 117 -1.89 15.97 -5.81
N GLU A 118 -3.17 15.69 -5.61
CA GLU A 118 -3.87 15.89 -4.34
C GLU A 118 -3.33 14.99 -3.21
N LEU A 119 -2.64 13.90 -3.54
CA LEU A 119 -1.94 13.06 -2.56
C LEU A 119 -0.76 13.79 -1.90
N LEU A 120 -0.15 14.75 -2.58
CA LEU A 120 0.97 15.53 -2.05
C LEU A 120 0.53 16.76 -1.25
N LEU A 121 -0.75 17.14 -1.27
CA LEU A 121 -1.23 18.31 -0.51
C LEU A 121 -0.93 18.27 1.00
N PRO A 122 -1.06 17.15 1.71
CA PRO A 122 -0.72 17.08 3.13
C PRO A 122 0.73 17.48 3.41
N ILE A 123 1.71 16.89 2.71
CA ILE A 123 3.13 17.20 2.90
C ILE A 123 3.48 18.62 2.44
N ILE A 124 2.89 19.09 1.34
CA ILE A 124 3.02 20.49 0.90
C ILE A 124 2.54 21.45 2.00
N ASN A 125 1.40 21.14 2.61
CA ASN A 125 0.85 21.94 3.69
C ASN A 125 1.67 21.85 4.97
N GLU A 126 2.29 20.70 5.27
CA GLU A 126 3.23 20.56 6.39
C GLU A 126 4.44 21.48 6.22
N VAL A 127 5.08 21.45 5.04
CA VAL A 127 6.21 22.33 4.69
C VAL A 127 5.81 23.80 4.81
N ARG A 128 4.66 24.18 4.26
CA ARG A 128 4.14 25.56 4.37
C ARG A 128 3.88 25.97 5.81
N MET A 129 3.21 25.14 6.60
CA MET A 129 2.91 25.44 7.99
C MET A 129 4.18 25.52 8.86
N ALA A 130 5.22 24.74 8.56
CA ALA A 130 6.50 24.82 9.26
C ALA A 130 7.17 26.20 9.08
N ARG A 131 6.98 26.83 7.93
CA ARG A 131 7.43 28.21 7.63
C ARG A 131 6.50 29.30 8.17
N GLY A 132 5.34 28.92 8.71
CA GLY A 132 4.29 29.85 9.14
C GLY A 132 3.35 30.32 8.01
N ASP A 133 3.46 29.74 6.82
CA ASP A 133 2.59 30.03 5.69
C ASP A 133 1.20 29.41 5.87
N ARG A 134 0.21 30.01 5.20
CA ARG A 134 -1.15 29.46 5.18
C ARG A 134 -1.18 28.17 4.35
N PRO A 135 -1.84 27.10 4.83
CA PRO A 135 -2.02 25.89 4.07
C PRO A 135 -2.96 26.13 2.88
N LEU A 136 -2.69 25.41 1.80
CA LEU A 136 -3.46 25.39 0.58
C LEU A 136 -4.80 24.65 0.77
N PRO A 137 -5.84 25.06 0.04
CA PRO A 137 -7.15 24.41 0.04
C PRO A 137 -7.10 23.04 -0.66
N ASP A 138 -8.12 22.20 -0.43
CA ASP A 138 -8.15 20.85 -1.02
C ASP A 138 -8.35 20.91 -2.55
N SER A 139 -9.02 21.96 -3.05
CA SER A 139 -9.24 22.22 -4.47
C SER A 139 -8.03 22.83 -5.18
N ASN A 140 -6.85 22.89 -4.58
CA ASN A 140 -5.68 23.58 -5.16
C ASN A 140 -5.30 23.08 -6.56
N PHE A 141 -5.40 21.77 -6.80
CA PHE A 141 -5.12 21.16 -8.11
C PHE A 141 -6.36 21.05 -9.00
N PHE A 142 -7.53 21.40 -8.47
CA PHE A 142 -8.82 21.31 -9.15
C PHE A 142 -9.15 22.62 -9.86
N GLN A 143 -9.52 22.53 -11.13
CA GLN A 143 -9.90 23.67 -11.95
C GLN A 143 -11.32 23.46 -12.48
N ALA A 144 -12.21 24.39 -12.16
CA ALA A 144 -13.58 24.40 -12.64
C ALA A 144 -14.08 25.84 -12.76
N ASN A 145 -14.98 26.09 -13.71
CA ASN A 145 -15.59 27.40 -13.87
C ASN A 145 -16.79 27.55 -12.92
N THR A 146 -16.57 28.22 -11.79
CA THR A 146 -17.59 28.41 -10.75
C THR A 146 -18.79 29.25 -11.20
N ARG A 147 -18.67 29.99 -12.30
CA ARG A 147 -19.78 30.78 -12.88
C ARG A 147 -20.82 29.93 -13.59
N LEU A 148 -20.48 28.69 -13.95
CA LEU A 148 -21.38 27.74 -14.58
C LEU A 148 -22.18 26.92 -13.57
N ILE A 149 -21.94 27.09 -12.26
CA ILE A 149 -22.70 26.39 -11.23
C ILE A 149 -24.18 26.77 -11.34
N PRO A 150 -25.08 25.79 -11.58
CA PRO A 150 -26.50 26.06 -11.78
C PRO A 150 -27.19 26.48 -10.47
N ASP A 151 -28.35 27.12 -10.61
CA ASP A 151 -29.22 27.38 -9.48
C ASP A 151 -29.99 26.10 -9.10
N ILE A 152 -29.50 25.40 -8.08
CA ILE A 152 -30.09 24.15 -7.59
C ILE A 152 -31.22 24.35 -6.56
N SER A 153 -31.69 25.57 -6.32
CA SER A 153 -32.76 25.84 -5.34
C SER A 153 -34.05 25.08 -5.65
N GLY A 154 -34.40 24.94 -6.94
CA GLY A 154 -35.53 24.15 -7.41
C GLY A 154 -35.36 22.64 -7.20
N GLN A 155 -34.15 22.12 -7.43
CA GLN A 155 -33.83 20.70 -7.22
C GLN A 155 -33.89 20.30 -5.74
N LEU A 156 -33.47 21.22 -4.86
CA LEU A 156 -33.59 21.08 -3.40
C LEU A 156 -35.02 21.31 -2.87
N GLN A 157 -35.98 21.63 -3.75
CA GLN A 157 -37.38 21.92 -3.41
C GLN A 157 -37.53 23.04 -2.36
N LEU A 158 -36.60 23.99 -2.35
CA LEU A 158 -36.57 25.08 -1.39
C LEU A 158 -37.59 26.15 -1.78
N ARG A 159 -38.61 26.33 -0.93
CA ARG A 159 -39.61 27.39 -1.10
C ARG A 159 -39.14 28.71 -0.46
N PRO A 160 -39.36 29.86 -1.11
CA PRO A 160 -38.99 31.16 -0.53
C PRO A 160 -39.59 31.32 0.85
N LEU A 161 -38.83 31.89 1.77
CA LEU A 161 -39.40 32.31 3.04
C LEU A 161 -40.05 33.69 2.83
N PRO A 162 -41.36 33.85 2.99
CA PRO A 162 -41.97 35.17 2.88
C PRO A 162 -41.47 36.03 4.03
N VAL A 163 -40.83 37.14 3.69
CA VAL A 163 -40.31 38.12 4.66
C VAL A 163 -40.98 39.46 4.34
N ALA A 164 -41.89 39.89 5.22
CA ALA A 164 -42.67 41.11 5.04
C ALA A 164 -41.95 42.36 5.54
N SER A 165 -40.91 42.20 6.38
CA SER A 165 -40.13 43.33 6.91
C SER A 165 -38.65 42.99 7.16
N PRO A 166 -37.75 44.00 7.18
CA PRO A 166 -36.36 43.80 7.60
C PRO A 166 -36.21 43.23 9.02
N ALA A 167 -37.17 43.48 9.91
CA ALA A 167 -37.19 42.93 11.26
C ALA A 167 -37.42 41.40 11.25
N GLU A 168 -38.33 40.91 10.40
CA GLU A 168 -38.55 39.47 10.20
C GLU A 168 -37.33 38.78 9.58
N PHE A 169 -36.67 39.43 8.62
CA PHE A 169 -35.40 38.94 8.05
C PHE A 169 -34.36 38.72 9.15
N LEU A 170 -34.22 39.68 10.07
CA LEU A 170 -33.28 39.63 11.18
C LEU A 170 -33.59 38.47 12.14
N VAL A 171 -34.88 38.23 12.45
CA VAL A 171 -35.30 37.12 13.32
C VAL A 171 -34.91 35.78 12.69
N HIS A 172 -35.22 35.58 11.41
CA HIS A 172 -34.90 34.34 10.72
C HIS A 172 -33.40 34.13 10.54
N SER A 173 -32.66 35.16 10.10
CA SER A 173 -31.21 35.08 9.89
C SER A 173 -30.46 34.82 11.21
N LYS A 174 -30.86 35.44 12.34
CA LYS A 174 -30.30 35.13 13.67
C LYS A 174 -30.54 33.67 14.06
N ARG A 175 -31.75 33.15 13.83
CA ARG A 175 -32.09 31.75 14.15
C ARG A 175 -31.26 30.76 13.32
N PHE A 176 -31.14 30.99 12.02
CA PHE A 176 -30.35 30.12 11.14
C PHE A 176 -28.86 30.21 11.46
N ARG A 177 -28.33 31.41 11.76
CA ARG A 177 -26.94 31.58 12.19
C ARG A 177 -26.65 30.81 13.48
N LEU A 178 -27.52 30.89 14.48
CA LEU A 178 -27.37 30.14 15.73
C LEU A 178 -27.36 28.63 15.47
N MET A 179 -28.28 28.13 14.65
CA MET A 179 -28.34 26.71 14.28
C MET A 179 -27.07 26.25 13.54
N TYR A 180 -26.56 27.08 12.63
CA TYR A 180 -25.29 26.83 11.94
C TYR A 180 -24.12 26.78 12.92
N GLN A 181 -24.04 27.72 13.86
CA GLN A 181 -22.97 27.77 14.87
C GLN A 181 -22.97 26.56 15.81
N VAL A 182 -24.15 26.11 16.25
CA VAL A 182 -24.27 24.90 17.08
C VAL A 182 -23.79 23.68 16.31
N GLY A 183 -24.21 23.51 15.06
CA GLY A 183 -23.75 22.42 14.21
C GLY A 183 -22.24 22.49 13.90
N LEU A 184 -21.73 23.68 13.58
CA LEU A 184 -20.31 23.90 13.31
C LEU A 184 -19.45 23.57 14.53
N LEU A 185 -19.86 23.99 15.73
CA LEU A 185 -19.13 23.68 16.97
C LEU A 185 -19.11 22.17 17.26
N GLY A 186 -20.21 21.46 16.97
CA GLY A 186 -20.24 20.00 17.04
C GLY A 186 -19.29 19.34 16.04
N LEU A 187 -19.26 19.83 14.80
CA LEU A 187 -18.33 19.36 13.75
C LEU A 187 -16.86 19.60 14.13
N LEU A 188 -16.52 20.78 14.65
CA LEU A 188 -15.15 21.13 15.05
C LEU A 188 -14.63 20.28 16.21
N ARG A 189 -15.53 19.89 17.13
CA ARG A 189 -15.22 19.07 18.31
C ARG A 189 -15.40 17.56 18.06
N ASP A 190 -15.71 17.16 16.83
CA ASP A 190 -16.00 15.78 16.44
C ASP A 190 -17.10 15.13 17.31
N ARG A 191 -18.08 15.92 17.75
CA ARG A 191 -19.23 15.47 18.56
C ARG A 191 -20.44 15.28 17.66
N GLN A 192 -21.01 14.06 17.67
CA GLN A 192 -22.22 13.72 16.91
C GLN A 192 -22.16 14.28 15.47
N PRO A 193 -21.19 13.88 14.63
CA PRO A 193 -20.92 14.50 13.34
C PRO A 193 -22.15 14.49 12.42
N GLN A 194 -22.96 13.44 12.49
CA GLN A 194 -24.21 13.32 11.74
C GLN A 194 -25.24 14.40 12.13
N VAL A 195 -25.47 14.61 13.43
CA VAL A 195 -26.39 15.66 13.92
C VAL A 195 -25.86 17.05 13.57
N SER A 196 -24.56 17.25 13.74
CA SER A 196 -23.86 18.49 13.42
C SER A 196 -24.03 18.89 11.95
N ARG A 197 -23.80 17.95 11.02
CA ARG A 197 -24.01 18.17 9.58
C ARG A 197 -25.47 18.47 9.24
N ARG A 198 -26.44 17.76 9.84
CA ARG A 198 -27.88 18.03 9.65
C ARG A 198 -28.27 19.43 10.09
N LEU A 199 -27.78 19.90 11.24
CA LEU A 199 -28.04 21.25 11.74
C LEU A 199 -27.46 22.31 10.80
N MET A 200 -26.22 22.12 10.34
CA MET A 200 -25.59 23.03 9.38
C MET A 200 -26.32 23.03 8.03
N SER A 201 -26.71 21.87 7.51
CA SER A 201 -27.41 21.75 6.23
C SER A 201 -28.77 22.45 6.29
N ARG A 202 -29.58 22.18 7.33
CA ARG A 202 -30.85 22.90 7.56
C ARG A 202 -30.68 24.41 7.69
N ALA A 203 -29.55 24.86 8.24
CA ALA A 203 -29.29 26.28 8.41
C ALA A 203 -28.93 26.92 7.06
N ALA A 204 -28.12 26.23 6.26
CA ALA A 204 -27.80 26.61 4.90
C ALA A 204 -29.06 26.68 4.02
N GLU A 205 -29.95 25.68 4.08
CA GLU A 205 -31.27 25.71 3.43
C GLU A 205 -32.11 26.92 3.89
N GLY A 206 -32.09 27.23 5.19
CA GLY A 206 -32.77 28.40 5.75
C GLY A 206 -32.25 29.72 5.17
N PHE A 207 -30.93 29.87 5.05
CA PHE A 207 -30.32 31.04 4.42
C PHE A 207 -30.59 31.11 2.91
N ALA A 208 -30.55 29.97 2.22
CA ALA A 208 -30.89 29.87 0.81
C ALA A 208 -32.32 30.36 0.53
N ARG A 209 -33.28 29.99 1.39
CA ARG A 209 -34.68 30.43 1.32
C ARG A 209 -34.88 31.92 1.63
N LEU A 210 -33.99 32.53 2.42
CA LEU A 210 -34.02 33.98 2.71
C LEU A 210 -33.44 34.83 1.59
N GLY A 211 -32.48 34.29 0.84
CA GLY A 211 -31.80 34.97 -0.28
C GLY A 211 -32.12 34.36 -1.62
N GLN A 212 -33.33 33.85 -1.84
CA GLN A 212 -33.67 33.18 -3.09
C GLN A 212 -33.52 34.13 -4.29
N GLU A 213 -33.10 33.60 -5.43
CA GLU A 213 -32.79 34.35 -6.66
C GLU A 213 -31.64 35.38 -6.51
N THR A 214 -30.93 35.37 -5.39
CA THR A 214 -29.72 36.18 -5.20
C THR A 214 -28.46 35.31 -5.25
N PRO A 215 -27.27 35.93 -5.46
CA PRO A 215 -26.01 35.21 -5.36
C PRO A 215 -25.91 34.43 -4.04
N ALA A 216 -26.16 35.09 -2.90
CA ALA A 216 -26.10 34.46 -1.58
C ALA A 216 -26.99 33.21 -1.47
N GLY A 217 -28.20 33.24 -2.05
CA GLY A 217 -29.08 32.08 -2.08
C GLY A 217 -28.46 30.88 -2.78
N ARG A 218 -27.85 31.10 -3.96
CA ARG A 218 -27.17 30.06 -4.74
C ARG A 218 -25.99 29.46 -3.98
N PHE A 219 -25.20 30.30 -3.32
CA PHE A 219 -24.09 29.84 -2.48
C PHE A 219 -24.56 28.98 -1.31
N TRP A 220 -25.62 29.40 -0.61
CA TRP A 220 -26.15 28.61 0.49
C TRP A 220 -26.82 27.31 0.02
N CYS A 221 -27.39 27.28 -1.20
CA CYS A 221 -27.83 26.04 -1.83
C CYS A 221 -26.65 25.08 -2.06
N MET A 222 -25.53 25.58 -2.59
CA MET A 222 -24.30 24.79 -2.77
C MET A 222 -23.75 24.29 -1.43
N ALA A 223 -23.74 25.13 -0.40
CA ALA A 223 -23.30 24.73 0.94
C ALA A 223 -24.20 23.63 1.53
N ALA A 224 -25.52 23.75 1.37
CA ALA A 224 -26.48 22.72 1.79
C ALA A 224 -26.26 21.41 1.03
N GLN A 225 -26.11 21.47 -0.29
CA GLN A 225 -25.87 20.29 -1.13
C GLN A 225 -24.55 19.58 -0.77
N ALA A 226 -23.47 20.33 -0.51
CA ALA A 226 -22.21 19.76 -0.06
C ALA A 226 -22.36 19.05 1.30
N LEU A 227 -23.06 19.66 2.26
CA LEU A 227 -23.29 19.06 3.57
C LEU A 227 -24.18 17.81 3.50
N HIS A 228 -25.21 17.80 2.66
CA HIS A 228 -26.02 16.61 2.38
C HIS A 228 -25.18 15.49 1.75
N THR A 229 -24.40 15.82 0.73
CA THR A 229 -23.54 14.86 0.04
C THR A 229 -22.49 14.26 0.98
N MET A 230 -21.88 15.08 1.85
CA MET A 230 -20.97 14.59 2.90
C MET A 230 -21.67 13.70 3.92
N GLN A 231 -22.96 13.87 4.17
CA GLN A 231 -23.73 13.02 5.05
C GLN A 231 -24.07 11.69 4.39
N GLU A 232 -24.51 11.72 3.13
CA GLU A 232 -24.90 10.53 2.35
C GLU A 232 -23.72 9.61 2.05
N GLN A 233 -22.56 10.19 1.72
CA GLN A 233 -21.33 9.45 1.37
C GLN A 233 -20.40 9.26 2.58
N ASP A 234 -20.85 9.63 3.79
CA ASP A 234 -20.08 9.59 5.04
C ASP A 234 -18.66 10.20 4.95
N LEU A 235 -18.52 11.29 4.20
CA LEU A 235 -17.21 11.92 3.95
C LEU A 235 -16.63 12.52 5.24
N VAL A 236 -15.33 12.38 5.46
CA VAL A 236 -14.67 12.89 6.66
C VAL A 236 -14.49 14.41 6.58
N ALA A 237 -14.73 15.11 7.69
CA ALA A 237 -14.49 16.55 7.77
C ALA A 237 -13.04 16.82 8.22
N GLU A 238 -12.10 16.72 7.27
CA GLU A 238 -10.69 17.04 7.51
C GLU A 238 -10.48 18.53 7.91
N LYS A 239 -9.27 18.89 8.35
CA LYS A 239 -8.94 20.24 8.84
C LYS A 239 -9.28 21.34 7.82
N SER A 240 -9.03 21.09 6.54
CA SER A 240 -9.37 21.98 5.41
C SER A 240 -10.87 22.26 5.34
N ARG A 241 -11.70 21.21 5.31
CA ARG A 241 -13.18 21.31 5.28
C ARG A 241 -13.74 21.98 6.53
N LYS A 242 -13.18 21.68 7.70
CA LYS A 242 -13.53 22.37 8.95
C LYS A 242 -13.27 23.89 8.84
N ARG A 243 -12.15 24.29 8.25
CA ARG A 243 -11.82 25.71 7.99
C ARG A 243 -12.74 26.32 6.93
N LEU A 244 -13.08 25.59 5.87
CA LEU A 244 -14.05 26.01 4.87
C LEU A 244 -15.38 26.36 5.55
N PHE A 245 -15.97 25.44 6.30
CA PHE A 245 -17.25 25.67 6.98
C PHE A 245 -17.16 26.77 8.06
N MET A 246 -16.03 26.89 8.75
CA MET A 246 -15.78 28.03 9.62
C MET A 246 -15.79 29.36 8.85
N SER A 247 -15.21 29.39 7.65
CA SER A 247 -15.21 30.59 6.81
C SER A 247 -16.60 30.95 6.28
N LEU A 248 -17.50 29.98 6.03
CA LEU A 248 -18.87 30.27 5.59
C LEU A 248 -19.70 30.95 6.69
N GLU A 249 -19.35 30.79 7.97
CA GLU A 249 -20.02 31.50 9.08
C GLU A 249 -19.91 33.02 8.92
N THR A 250 -18.86 33.52 8.29
CA THR A 250 -18.68 34.95 8.04
C THR A 250 -19.81 35.51 7.16
N HIS A 251 -20.28 34.75 6.16
CA HIS A 251 -21.43 35.14 5.34
C HIS A 251 -22.74 35.12 6.13
N ALA A 252 -22.93 34.13 6.99
CA ALA A 252 -24.09 34.08 7.88
C ALA A 252 -24.12 35.29 8.83
N ARG A 253 -22.95 35.69 9.34
CA ARG A 253 -22.79 36.90 10.16
C ARG A 253 -23.09 38.17 9.37
N THR A 254 -22.59 38.30 8.14
CA THR A 254 -22.85 39.46 7.27
C THR A 254 -24.35 39.60 6.98
N MET A 255 -25.05 38.50 6.68
CA MET A 255 -26.51 38.52 6.50
C MET A 255 -27.25 39.02 7.75
N VAL A 256 -26.82 38.64 8.95
CA VAL A 256 -27.43 39.13 10.20
C VAL A 256 -27.14 40.62 10.43
N GLN A 257 -25.95 41.10 10.07
CA GLN A 257 -25.52 42.49 10.33
C GLN A 257 -26.09 43.50 9.33
N GLN A 258 -26.14 43.13 8.06
CA GLN A 258 -26.49 44.03 6.95
C GLN A 258 -27.88 43.76 6.37
N GLY A 259 -28.55 42.69 6.80
CA GLY A 259 -29.93 42.39 6.42
C GLY A 259 -30.06 41.98 4.95
N PRO A 260 -31.20 42.29 4.29
CA PRO A 260 -31.48 41.86 2.91
C PRO A 260 -30.45 42.31 1.86
N GLU A 261 -29.76 43.43 2.07
CA GLU A 261 -28.73 43.91 1.13
C GLU A 261 -27.51 42.98 1.07
N ALA A 262 -27.22 42.25 2.16
CA ALA A 262 -26.17 41.24 2.17
C ALA A 262 -26.42 40.12 1.15
N CYS A 263 -27.69 39.84 0.81
CA CYS A 263 -28.04 38.78 -0.13
C CYS A 263 -27.53 39.06 -1.55
N LYS A 264 -27.34 40.34 -1.89
CA LYS A 264 -26.90 40.81 -3.22
C LYS A 264 -25.37 40.91 -3.34
N MET A 265 -24.64 40.75 -2.23
CA MET A 265 -23.19 40.85 -2.25
C MET A 265 -22.55 39.70 -3.03
N ASP A 266 -21.41 39.99 -3.66
CA ASP A 266 -20.63 39.00 -4.38
C ASP A 266 -20.06 37.94 -3.42
N ILE A 267 -19.97 36.72 -3.95
CA ILE A 267 -19.52 35.54 -3.22
C ILE A 267 -18.07 35.24 -3.59
N SER A 268 -17.34 34.67 -2.64
CA SER A 268 -16.00 34.15 -2.90
C SER A 268 -16.04 32.97 -3.87
N GLU A 269 -15.52 33.17 -5.09
CA GLU A 269 -15.32 32.11 -6.08
C GLU A 269 -14.50 30.94 -5.49
N ALA A 270 -13.53 31.22 -4.61
CA ALA A 270 -12.71 30.20 -3.96
C ALA A 270 -13.52 29.27 -3.04
N GLN A 271 -14.50 29.80 -2.30
CA GLN A 271 -15.37 28.97 -1.45
C GLN A 271 -16.34 28.13 -2.28
N LEU A 272 -16.84 28.66 -3.40
CA LEU A 272 -17.66 27.90 -4.34
C LEU A 272 -16.87 26.76 -4.98
N LEU A 273 -15.61 27.01 -5.35
CA LEU A 273 -14.73 25.98 -5.91
C LEU A 273 -14.49 24.84 -4.91
N GLU A 274 -14.26 25.16 -3.63
CA GLU A 274 -14.11 24.17 -2.56
C GLU A 274 -15.40 23.34 -2.34
N LEU A 275 -16.57 23.99 -2.35
CA LEU A 275 -17.85 23.29 -2.24
C LEU A 275 -18.10 22.37 -3.44
N LEU A 276 -17.80 22.83 -4.66
CA LEU A 276 -17.89 22.04 -5.88
C LEU A 276 -16.90 20.87 -5.84
N TYR A 277 -15.69 21.09 -5.32
CA TYR A 277 -14.69 20.04 -5.17
C TYR A 277 -15.15 18.92 -4.23
N ILE A 278 -15.84 19.25 -3.13
CA ILE A 278 -16.47 18.24 -2.26
C ILE A 278 -17.47 17.39 -3.05
N LEU A 279 -18.32 18.01 -3.88
CA LEU A 279 -19.28 17.28 -4.72
C LEU A 279 -18.57 16.38 -5.74
N TYR A 280 -17.57 16.90 -6.44
CA TYR A 280 -16.77 16.16 -7.42
C TYR A 280 -16.11 14.92 -6.80
N ARG A 281 -15.46 15.07 -5.64
CA ARG A 281 -14.75 13.97 -4.96
C ARG A 281 -15.67 12.98 -4.25
N SER A 282 -16.92 13.34 -3.99
CA SER A 282 -17.86 12.50 -3.24
C SER A 282 -18.17 11.16 -3.90
N GLY A 283 -18.04 11.06 -5.24
CA GLY A 283 -18.51 9.89 -5.99
C GLY A 283 -20.03 9.69 -5.98
N SER A 284 -20.80 10.68 -5.48
CA SER A 284 -22.25 10.59 -5.41
C SER A 284 -22.88 10.49 -6.79
N ARG A 285 -23.90 9.65 -6.91
CA ARG A 285 -24.72 9.45 -8.12
C ARG A 285 -26.10 10.12 -8.02
N SER A 286 -26.28 11.01 -7.04
CA SER A 286 -27.50 11.81 -6.92
C SER A 286 -27.66 12.70 -8.15
N GLN A 287 -28.88 12.79 -8.69
CA GLN A 287 -29.16 13.56 -9.90
C GLN A 287 -28.72 15.03 -9.75
N THR A 288 -29.01 15.65 -8.60
CA THR A 288 -28.60 17.02 -8.28
C THR A 288 -27.08 17.21 -8.39
N VAL A 289 -26.30 16.24 -7.90
CA VAL A 289 -24.83 16.31 -7.96
C VAL A 289 -24.34 16.14 -9.40
N LEU A 290 -24.90 15.18 -10.13
CA LEU A 290 -24.54 14.95 -11.53
C LEU A 290 -24.87 16.15 -12.42
N ASP A 291 -26.01 16.79 -12.23
CA ASP A 291 -26.41 17.99 -12.97
C ASP A 291 -25.42 19.14 -12.72
N VAL A 292 -25.07 19.41 -11.45
CA VAL A 292 -24.08 20.45 -11.09
C VAL A 292 -22.73 20.18 -11.75
N LEU A 293 -22.26 18.92 -11.72
CA LEU A 293 -20.98 18.55 -12.33
C LEU A 293 -21.03 18.69 -13.86
N ASN A 294 -22.10 18.21 -14.50
CA ASN A 294 -22.29 18.28 -15.95
C ASN A 294 -22.33 19.73 -16.45
N ASP A 295 -23.07 20.61 -15.76
CA ASP A 295 -23.16 22.03 -16.12
C ASP A 295 -21.81 22.76 -15.97
N CYS A 296 -20.97 22.30 -15.04
CA CYS A 296 -19.59 22.77 -14.89
C CYS A 296 -18.60 22.12 -15.88
N GLY A 297 -19.06 21.22 -16.76
CA GLY A 297 -18.21 20.48 -17.70
C GLY A 297 -17.33 19.41 -17.05
N LEU A 298 -17.72 18.93 -15.87
CA LEU A 298 -16.96 17.96 -15.09
C LEU A 298 -17.60 16.58 -15.20
N ALA A 299 -16.82 15.57 -15.58
CA ALA A 299 -17.23 14.18 -15.44
C ALA A 299 -17.18 13.75 -13.95
N PRO A 300 -17.92 12.70 -13.55
CA PRO A 300 -17.75 12.09 -12.24
C PRO A 300 -16.27 11.74 -11.98
N ALA A 301 -15.78 11.98 -10.76
CA ALA A 301 -14.39 11.76 -10.44
C ALA A 301 -13.98 10.30 -10.68
N GLU A 302 -12.91 10.10 -11.48
CA GLU A 302 -12.32 8.77 -11.68
C GLU A 302 -11.78 8.17 -10.37
N CYS A 303 -11.32 9.04 -9.47
CA CYS A 303 -10.80 8.68 -8.15
C CYS A 303 -11.65 9.35 -7.06
N PRO A 304 -12.73 8.71 -6.58
CA PRO A 304 -13.52 9.22 -5.47
C PRO A 304 -12.68 9.27 -4.18
N GLU A 305 -13.18 9.99 -3.17
CA GLU A 305 -12.44 10.26 -1.94
C GLU A 305 -12.00 8.99 -1.20
N GLY A 306 -12.84 7.94 -1.15
CA GLY A 306 -12.48 6.67 -0.51
C GLY A 306 -11.24 6.02 -1.13
N THR A 307 -11.13 6.02 -2.46
CA THR A 307 -9.96 5.51 -3.18
C THR A 307 -8.72 6.37 -2.91
N LEU A 308 -8.88 7.70 -2.89
CA LEU A 308 -7.76 8.61 -2.58
C LEU A 308 -7.25 8.42 -1.15
N LEU A 309 -8.14 8.19 -0.19
CA LEU A 309 -7.75 7.90 1.19
C LEU A 309 -6.95 6.60 1.28
N ALA A 310 -7.33 5.55 0.54
CA ALA A 310 -6.55 4.31 0.46
C ALA A 310 -5.15 4.56 -0.13
N TYR A 311 -5.05 5.32 -1.23
CA TYR A 311 -3.75 5.72 -1.79
C TYR A 311 -2.93 6.58 -0.82
N ARG A 312 -3.58 7.46 -0.06
CA ARG A 312 -2.92 8.27 0.98
C ARG A 312 -2.37 7.39 2.10
N GLN A 313 -3.10 6.38 2.55
CA GLN A 313 -2.58 5.42 3.55
C GLN A 313 -1.35 4.68 3.01
N GLN A 314 -1.36 4.26 1.74
CA GLN A 314 -0.18 3.65 1.10
C GLN A 314 1.01 4.61 0.97
N LEU A 315 0.75 5.90 0.73
CA LEU A 315 1.78 6.94 0.54
C LEU A 315 2.36 7.51 1.84
N TYR A 316 1.61 7.48 2.94
CA TYR A 316 2.01 8.06 4.23
C TYR A 316 2.15 7.03 5.37
N GLY A 317 1.86 5.74 5.14
CA GLY A 317 2.19 4.66 6.08
C GLY A 317 3.71 4.52 6.31
N PRO A 318 4.22 3.69 7.22
CA PRO A 318 5.66 3.47 7.36
C PRO A 318 6.32 3.06 6.02
N GLY A 319 7.54 3.56 5.76
CA GLY A 319 8.25 3.34 4.48
C GLY A 319 8.53 1.87 4.20
N ALA A 320 8.65 1.50 2.92
CA ALA A 320 8.88 0.12 2.51
C ALA A 320 10.14 -0.48 3.15
N ASP A 321 11.20 0.31 3.32
CA ASP A 321 12.44 -0.16 3.96
C ASP A 321 12.29 -0.36 5.47
N VAL A 322 11.51 0.50 6.14
CA VAL A 322 11.17 0.33 7.56
C VAL A 322 10.28 -0.90 7.74
N LEU A 323 9.30 -1.08 6.86
CA LEU A 323 8.43 -2.26 6.88
C LEU A 323 9.16 -3.54 6.52
N LYS A 324 10.15 -3.50 5.62
CA LYS A 324 11.04 -4.64 5.35
C LYS A 324 11.94 -4.96 6.54
N ALA A 325 12.56 -3.95 7.16
CA ALA A 325 13.39 -4.15 8.35
C ALA A 325 12.57 -4.69 9.52
N LEU A 326 11.37 -4.15 9.73
CA LEU A 326 10.44 -4.59 10.76
C LEU A 326 9.90 -5.99 10.47
N SER A 327 9.49 -6.26 9.23
CA SER A 327 9.06 -7.59 8.78
C SER A 327 10.17 -8.61 9.01
N LYS A 328 11.42 -8.29 8.64
CA LYS A 328 12.57 -9.15 8.87
C LYS A 328 12.76 -9.45 10.37
N ALA A 329 12.72 -8.43 11.23
CA ALA A 329 12.84 -8.62 12.67
C ALA A 329 11.69 -9.47 13.25
N LEU A 330 10.46 -9.28 12.76
CA LEU A 330 9.30 -10.10 13.16
C LEU A 330 9.47 -11.56 12.71
N LEU A 331 9.95 -11.80 11.49
CA LEU A 331 10.20 -13.15 10.97
C LEU A 331 11.31 -13.86 11.76
N GLU A 332 12.36 -13.15 12.15
CA GLU A 332 13.42 -13.69 13.01
C GLU A 332 12.90 -14.07 14.41
N GLU A 333 12.01 -13.25 15.02
CA GLU A 333 11.38 -13.61 16.30
C GLU A 333 10.40 -14.79 16.16
N LEU A 334 9.64 -14.86 15.05
CA LEU A 334 8.71 -15.95 14.78
C LEU A 334 9.43 -17.27 14.52
N GLU A 335 10.60 -17.26 13.88
CA GLU A 335 11.43 -18.44 13.68
C GLU A 335 11.85 -19.04 15.04
N GLN A 336 12.36 -18.20 15.93
CA GLN A 336 12.73 -18.62 17.29
C GLN A 336 11.53 -19.15 18.08
N LEU A 337 10.34 -18.60 17.84
CA LEU A 337 9.11 -19.05 18.47
C LEU A 337 8.67 -20.43 17.93
N LYS A 338 8.76 -20.66 16.62
CA LYS A 338 8.46 -21.95 15.98
C LYS A 338 9.41 -23.04 16.48
N ASP A 339 10.71 -22.77 16.56
CA ASP A 339 11.70 -23.71 17.11
C ASP A 339 11.33 -24.17 18.52
N LYS A 340 10.90 -23.22 19.37
CA LYS A 340 10.45 -23.53 20.74
C LYS A 340 9.15 -24.33 20.76
N LEU A 341 8.20 -23.99 19.89
CA LEU A 341 6.94 -24.71 19.77
C LEU A 341 7.17 -26.17 19.32
N ASP A 342 8.10 -26.40 18.38
CA ASP A 342 8.49 -27.73 17.88
C ASP A 342 9.19 -28.57 18.98
N ILE A 343 10.02 -27.96 19.83
CA ILE A 343 10.60 -28.65 21.00
C ILE A 343 9.50 -29.13 21.96
N VAL A 344 8.53 -28.24 22.24
CA VAL A 344 7.35 -28.56 23.06
C VAL A 344 6.50 -29.66 22.39
N GLU A 345 6.27 -29.60 21.08
CA GLU A 345 5.53 -30.64 20.37
C GLU A 345 6.20 -32.02 20.49
N ARG A 346 7.54 -32.08 20.33
CA ARG A 346 8.32 -33.32 20.37
C ARG A 346 8.47 -33.92 21.77
N GLY A 347 8.12 -33.18 22.83
CA GLY A 347 8.17 -33.66 24.21
C GLY A 347 9.59 -34.00 24.69
N ILE A 348 10.62 -33.36 24.13
CA ILE A 348 12.02 -33.56 24.52
C ILE A 348 12.28 -32.68 25.75
N ASP A 349 12.22 -33.27 26.94
CA ASP A 349 12.42 -32.63 28.26
C ASP A 349 11.38 -31.52 28.57
N PRO A 350 10.14 -31.89 28.94
CA PRO A 350 9.01 -30.96 29.05
C PRO A 350 9.18 -30.02 30.25
N ASP A 351 9.81 -28.87 30.03
CA ASP A 351 9.88 -27.79 30.98
C ASP A 351 8.69 -26.83 30.80
N ILE A 352 7.79 -26.83 31.79
CA ILE A 352 6.62 -25.96 31.83
C ILE A 352 7.04 -24.47 31.82
N GLU A 353 8.27 -24.15 32.24
CA GLU A 353 8.81 -22.79 32.15
C GLU A 353 8.97 -22.31 30.70
N GLU A 354 9.17 -23.21 29.72
CA GLU A 354 9.26 -22.83 28.30
C GLU A 354 7.94 -22.28 27.75
N LEU A 355 6.79 -22.77 28.24
CA LEU A 355 5.47 -22.22 27.88
C LEU A 355 5.34 -20.74 28.28
N GLY A 356 5.98 -20.36 29.39
CA GLY A 356 6.04 -18.96 29.84
C GLY A 356 6.85 -18.08 28.89
N LEU A 357 8.00 -18.56 28.42
CA LEU A 357 8.84 -17.84 27.46
C LEU A 357 8.12 -17.65 26.11
N ILE A 358 7.40 -18.66 25.64
CA ILE A 358 6.56 -18.59 24.43
C ILE A 358 5.44 -17.55 24.62
N SER A 359 4.77 -17.57 25.78
CA SER A 359 3.73 -16.59 26.12
C SER A 359 4.24 -15.14 26.15
N GLU A 360 5.41 -14.90 26.74
CA GLU A 360 6.03 -13.57 26.77
C GLU A 360 6.38 -13.08 25.37
N CYS A 361 6.91 -13.97 24.52
CA CYS A 361 7.23 -13.65 23.13
C CYS A 361 5.96 -13.26 22.33
N LEU A 362 4.91 -14.09 22.40
CA LEU A 362 3.62 -13.82 21.77
C LEU A 362 2.99 -12.50 22.28
N SER A 363 3.14 -12.20 23.57
CA SER A 363 2.67 -10.95 24.16
C SER A 363 3.42 -9.72 23.62
N ARG A 364 4.74 -9.81 23.42
CA ARG A 364 5.50 -8.74 22.74
C ARG A 364 5.06 -8.58 21.30
N LEU A 365 4.93 -9.67 20.54
CA LEU A 365 4.44 -9.64 19.17
C LEU A 365 3.07 -8.98 19.07
N ALA A 366 2.14 -9.34 19.96
CA ALA A 366 0.81 -8.72 20.03
C ALA A 366 0.89 -7.19 20.21
N ASN A 367 1.76 -6.72 21.11
CA ASN A 367 1.94 -5.28 21.34
C ASN A 367 2.53 -4.57 20.11
N THR A 368 3.49 -5.19 19.43
CA THR A 368 4.07 -4.65 18.19
C THR A 368 3.02 -4.56 17.10
N LEU A 369 2.22 -5.60 16.88
CA LEU A 369 1.12 -5.62 15.91
C LEU A 369 0.07 -4.54 16.23
N LEU A 370 -0.23 -4.32 17.52
CA LEU A 370 -1.14 -3.25 17.94
C LEU A 370 -0.60 -1.85 17.64
N ILE A 371 0.70 -1.62 17.80
CA ILE A 371 1.36 -0.34 17.44
C ILE A 371 1.23 -0.07 15.93
N LEU A 372 1.21 -1.13 15.12
CA LEU A 372 1.01 -1.06 13.66
C LEU A 372 -0.48 -0.97 13.26
N ASP A 373 -1.40 -0.84 14.22
CA ASP A 373 -2.86 -0.85 14.03
C ASP A 373 -3.39 -2.13 13.36
N LEU A 374 -2.67 -3.25 13.49
CA LEU A 374 -3.08 -4.60 13.08
C LEU A 374 -3.79 -5.29 14.23
N ARG A 375 -5.05 -4.93 14.44
CA ARG A 375 -5.81 -5.28 15.65
C ARG A 375 -6.20 -6.74 15.68
N GLN A 376 -6.65 -7.30 14.56
CA GLN A 376 -7.06 -8.70 14.50
C GLN A 376 -5.87 -9.64 14.75
N LEU A 377 -4.72 -9.34 14.15
CA LEU A 377 -3.49 -10.10 14.37
C LEU A 377 -2.98 -9.96 15.81
N SER A 378 -3.03 -8.74 16.38
CA SER A 378 -2.73 -8.50 17.79
C SER A 378 -3.62 -9.33 18.72
N ASP A 379 -4.93 -9.37 18.44
CA ASP A 379 -5.88 -10.14 19.25
C ASP A 379 -5.60 -11.65 19.15
N THR A 380 -5.31 -12.17 17.95
CA THR A 380 -4.91 -13.58 17.75
C THR A 380 -3.64 -13.92 18.52
N ALA A 381 -2.59 -13.10 18.43
CA ALA A 381 -1.34 -13.29 19.17
C ALA A 381 -1.57 -13.26 20.70
N ARG A 382 -2.40 -12.33 21.17
CA ARG A 382 -2.73 -12.18 22.60
C ARG A 382 -3.57 -13.34 23.14
N GLN A 383 -4.48 -13.89 22.33
CA GLN A 383 -5.22 -15.10 22.68
C GLN A 383 -4.29 -16.31 22.81
N ALA A 384 -3.34 -16.47 21.89
CA ALA A 384 -2.34 -17.54 21.94
C ALA A 384 -1.43 -17.41 23.18
N ALA A 385 -0.97 -16.18 23.49
CA ALA A 385 -0.20 -15.91 24.70
C ALA A 385 -0.96 -16.27 25.98
N ASN A 386 -2.23 -15.87 26.09
CA ASN A 386 -3.04 -16.16 27.26
C ASN A 386 -3.22 -17.67 27.48
N LYS A 387 -3.48 -18.44 26.41
CA LYS A 387 -3.59 -19.90 26.50
C LYS A 387 -2.28 -20.53 27.01
N MET A 388 -1.14 -20.12 26.47
CA MET A 388 0.18 -20.59 26.91
C MET A 388 0.44 -20.26 28.39
N SER A 389 0.11 -19.04 28.81
CA SER A 389 0.22 -18.64 30.22
C SER A 389 -0.72 -19.42 31.14
N ASP A 390 -1.95 -19.69 30.70
CA ASP A 390 -2.92 -20.47 31.48
C ASP A 390 -2.43 -21.91 31.69
N TRP A 391 -1.87 -22.56 30.68
CA TRP A 391 -1.26 -23.89 30.80
C TRP A 391 -0.06 -23.90 31.75
N GLN A 392 0.81 -22.90 31.64
CA GLN A 392 1.94 -22.73 32.56
C GLN A 392 1.47 -22.60 34.02
N ASN A 393 0.50 -21.72 34.27
CA ASN A 393 -0.03 -21.46 35.61
C ASN A 393 -0.75 -22.68 36.21
N GLN A 394 -1.37 -23.50 35.37
CA GLN A 394 -2.03 -24.73 35.78
C GLN A 394 -1.05 -25.91 35.92
N GLY A 395 0.17 -25.77 35.42
CA GLY A 395 1.16 -26.85 35.36
C GLY A 395 0.73 -28.01 34.46
N ILE A 396 -0.07 -27.72 33.42
CA ILE A 396 -0.64 -28.73 32.51
C ILE A 396 0.04 -28.58 31.16
N TYR A 397 0.40 -29.71 30.56
CA TYR A 397 0.90 -29.74 29.19
C TYR A 397 -0.26 -29.63 28.19
N PRO A 398 -0.15 -28.77 27.15
CA PRO A 398 -1.20 -28.65 26.14
C PRO A 398 -1.41 -29.95 25.37
N ALA A 399 -2.66 -30.19 24.96
CA ALA A 399 -2.97 -31.28 24.05
C ALA A 399 -2.48 -30.94 22.62
N GLU A 400 -2.24 -31.97 21.81
CA GLU A 400 -1.76 -31.84 20.42
C GLU A 400 -2.61 -30.87 19.59
N ASN A 401 -3.94 -31.04 19.62
CA ASN A 401 -4.89 -30.15 18.93
C ASN A 401 -4.83 -28.69 19.40
N ASP A 402 -4.50 -28.47 20.67
CA ASP A 402 -4.39 -27.12 21.22
C ASP A 402 -3.06 -26.46 20.80
N LEU A 403 -1.98 -27.24 20.68
CA LEU A 403 -0.71 -26.78 20.11
C LEU A 403 -0.86 -26.41 18.63
N TYR A 404 -1.60 -27.21 17.84
CA TYR A 404 -1.88 -26.89 16.44
C TYR A 404 -2.61 -25.56 16.28
N ALA A 405 -3.58 -25.26 17.15
CA ALA A 405 -4.25 -23.95 17.13
C ALA A 405 -3.31 -22.78 17.43
N ILE A 406 -2.25 -23.00 18.21
CA ILE A 406 -1.20 -21.99 18.47
C ILE A 406 -0.25 -21.87 17.28
N ALA A 407 0.14 -23.00 16.67
CA ALA A 407 0.94 -23.01 15.45
C ALA A 407 0.24 -22.24 14.32
N ASP A 408 -1.06 -22.46 14.10
CA ASP A 408 -1.88 -21.73 13.13
C ASP A 408 -1.87 -20.22 13.40
N ALA A 409 -1.99 -19.82 14.66
CA ALA A 409 -1.91 -18.42 15.04
C ALA A 409 -0.54 -17.81 14.69
N VAL A 410 0.56 -18.52 14.99
CA VAL A 410 1.93 -18.11 14.69
C VAL A 410 2.14 -17.99 13.17
N LEU A 411 1.66 -18.95 12.39
CA LEU A 411 1.77 -18.96 10.92
C LEU A 411 0.96 -17.85 10.27
N ASN A 412 -0.23 -17.54 10.79
CA ASN A 412 -1.03 -16.41 10.30
C ASN A 412 -0.34 -15.07 10.56
N ILE A 413 0.37 -14.95 11.69
CA ILE A 413 1.20 -13.78 12.00
C ILE A 413 2.42 -13.72 11.08
N GLU A 414 3.03 -14.87 10.76
CA GLU A 414 4.14 -14.98 9.81
C GLU A 414 3.76 -14.55 8.39
N ASP A 415 2.64 -15.06 7.86
CA ASP A 415 2.08 -14.63 6.57
C ASP A 415 1.86 -13.12 6.54
N ALA A 416 1.30 -12.57 7.62
CA ALA A 416 1.07 -11.14 7.72
C ALA A 416 2.38 -10.34 7.77
N ALA A 417 3.40 -10.83 8.46
CA ALA A 417 4.73 -10.22 8.46
C ALA A 417 5.37 -10.22 7.06
N GLN A 418 5.23 -11.29 6.28
CA GLN A 418 5.69 -11.34 4.89
C GLN A 418 4.89 -10.39 3.99
N HIS A 419 3.57 -10.34 4.17
CA HIS A 419 2.69 -9.45 3.41
C HIS A 419 2.97 -7.97 3.71
N LEU A 420 3.34 -7.65 4.96
CA LEU A 420 3.72 -6.31 5.41
C LEU A 420 4.91 -5.74 4.63
N ALA A 421 5.94 -6.57 4.36
CA ALA A 421 7.12 -6.16 3.59
C ALA A 421 6.80 -5.77 2.14
N THR A 422 5.76 -6.37 1.56
CA THR A 422 5.45 -6.27 0.13
C THR A 422 4.31 -5.29 -0.16
N HIS A 423 3.27 -5.31 0.68
CA HIS A 423 2.01 -4.59 0.46
C HIS A 423 1.72 -3.49 1.49
N GLY A 424 2.52 -3.43 2.56
CA GLY A 424 2.35 -2.44 3.63
C GLY A 424 1.30 -2.83 4.68
N ILE A 425 1.09 -1.93 5.64
CA ILE A 425 0.04 -2.06 6.65
C ILE A 425 -1.30 -1.77 5.98
N SER A 426 -2.21 -2.74 5.99
CA SER A 426 -3.54 -2.58 5.41
C SER A 426 -4.58 -3.44 6.13
N ALA A 427 -5.86 -3.13 5.95
CA ALA A 427 -6.96 -3.97 6.43
C ALA A 427 -6.92 -5.38 5.83
N ALA A 428 -6.37 -5.55 4.61
CA ALA A 428 -6.17 -6.87 4.01
C ALA A 428 -5.06 -7.65 4.71
N THR A 429 -4.01 -6.96 5.17
CA THR A 429 -2.94 -7.55 5.99
C THR A 429 -3.50 -8.01 7.34
N ASP A 430 -4.32 -7.18 8.00
CA ASP A 430 -4.93 -7.54 9.29
C ASP A 430 -5.95 -8.70 9.18
N ALA A 431 -6.67 -8.77 8.05
CA ALA A 431 -7.62 -9.85 7.76
C ALA A 431 -6.97 -11.24 7.60
N LEU A 432 -5.64 -11.33 7.47
CA LEU A 432 -4.93 -12.61 7.46
C LEU A 432 -5.06 -13.37 8.79
N ALA A 433 -5.39 -12.69 9.89
CA ALA A 433 -5.67 -13.28 11.19
C ALA A 433 -6.81 -14.33 11.16
N GLN A 434 -7.72 -14.25 10.19
CA GLN A 434 -8.91 -15.11 10.09
C GLN A 434 -8.76 -16.26 9.08
N ARG A 435 -7.58 -16.45 8.47
CA ARG A 435 -7.34 -17.62 7.62
C ARG A 435 -7.25 -18.86 8.49
N VAL A 436 -8.34 -19.64 8.52
CA VAL A 436 -8.32 -21.01 9.06
C VAL A 436 -7.62 -21.89 8.03
N ARG A 437 -6.42 -22.37 8.33
CA ARG A 437 -5.72 -23.38 7.53
C ARG A 437 -6.27 -24.76 7.91
N HIS A 438 -7.38 -25.16 7.33
CA HIS A 438 -7.78 -26.57 7.35
C HIS A 438 -6.88 -27.36 6.37
N ASP A 439 -5.62 -27.62 6.74
CA ASP A 439 -4.84 -28.78 6.28
C ASP A 439 -3.46 -28.85 6.97
N GLU A 440 -3.36 -29.61 8.06
CA GLU A 440 -2.09 -29.98 8.73
C GLU A 440 -1.16 -30.81 7.81
N GLN A 441 -1.65 -31.27 6.66
CA GLN A 441 -0.83 -31.95 5.66
C GLN A 441 0.10 -31.02 4.85
N SER A 442 0.00 -29.69 4.99
CA SER A 442 0.61 -28.76 4.02
C SER A 442 1.99 -28.19 4.39
N LEU A 443 2.39 -28.12 5.66
CA LEU A 443 3.64 -27.44 6.07
C LEU A 443 4.85 -28.37 6.06
N TYR A 444 4.79 -29.51 6.75
CA TYR A 444 5.83 -30.54 6.66
C TYR A 444 5.97 -31.07 5.23
N LEU A 445 4.86 -31.17 4.49
CA LEU A 445 4.91 -31.51 3.06
C LEU A 445 5.59 -30.42 2.24
N ARG A 446 5.39 -29.14 2.55
CA ARG A 446 6.02 -28.03 1.83
C ARG A 446 7.52 -27.93 2.13
N GLU A 447 7.93 -28.12 3.38
CA GLU A 447 9.35 -28.22 3.73
C GLU A 447 10.00 -29.45 3.11
N ALA A 448 9.34 -30.62 3.17
CA ALA A 448 9.80 -31.83 2.50
C ALA A 448 9.90 -31.63 0.96
N LEU A 449 8.95 -30.92 0.35
CA LEU A 449 8.97 -30.57 -1.07
C LEU A 449 10.18 -29.69 -1.40
N ILE A 450 10.48 -28.67 -0.60
CA ILE A 450 11.65 -27.79 -0.80
C ILE A 450 12.94 -28.61 -0.72
N VAL A 451 13.11 -29.42 0.32
CA VAL A 451 14.32 -30.24 0.52
C VAL A 451 14.50 -31.27 -0.60
N VAL A 452 13.44 -31.98 -0.98
CA VAL A 452 13.50 -32.97 -2.07
C VAL A 452 13.77 -32.30 -3.42
N THR A 453 13.22 -31.11 -3.67
CA THR A 453 13.45 -30.34 -4.89
C THR A 453 14.89 -29.86 -4.99
N ASP A 454 15.46 -29.34 -3.89
CA ASP A 454 16.85 -28.90 -3.85
C ASP A 454 17.84 -30.06 -4.02
N GLU A 455 17.59 -31.18 -3.36
CA GLU A 455 18.39 -32.39 -3.51
C GLU A 455 18.32 -32.95 -4.95
N ALA A 456 17.12 -32.96 -5.53
CA ALA A 456 16.90 -33.37 -6.92
C ALA A 456 17.69 -32.50 -7.91
N ARG A 457 17.69 -31.18 -7.72
CA ARG A 457 18.44 -30.23 -8.56
C ARG A 457 19.95 -30.42 -8.43
N ALA A 458 20.45 -30.58 -7.21
CA ALA A 458 21.88 -30.82 -6.97
C ALA A 458 22.36 -32.10 -7.66
N ALA A 459 21.55 -33.15 -7.58
CA ALA A 459 21.84 -34.45 -8.17
C ALA A 459 21.73 -34.45 -9.71
N LEU A 460 20.78 -33.72 -10.31
CA LEU A 460 20.74 -33.50 -11.77
C LEU A 460 21.96 -32.70 -12.27
N THR A 461 22.37 -31.67 -11.53
CA THR A 461 23.57 -30.89 -11.84
C THR A 461 24.82 -31.78 -11.83
N LEU A 462 24.94 -32.67 -10.84
CA LEU A 462 26.01 -33.65 -10.76
C LEU A 462 25.98 -34.59 -11.96
N ALA A 463 24.81 -35.13 -12.32
CA ALA A 463 24.66 -36.02 -13.48
C ALA A 463 25.12 -35.35 -14.79
N LYS A 464 24.72 -34.09 -15.05
CA LYS A 464 25.16 -33.34 -16.24
C LYS A 464 26.68 -33.12 -16.26
N ARG A 465 27.29 -32.77 -15.12
CA ARG A 465 28.74 -32.61 -15.01
C ARG A 465 29.48 -33.92 -15.26
N ALA A 466 28.99 -35.02 -14.70
CA ALA A 466 29.56 -36.35 -14.90
C ALA A 466 29.47 -36.80 -16.37
N ILE A 467 28.35 -36.53 -17.05
CA ILE A 467 28.18 -36.79 -18.48
C ILE A 467 29.12 -35.92 -19.31
N THR A 468 29.30 -34.64 -18.96
CA THR A 468 30.25 -33.75 -19.64
C THR A 468 31.69 -34.25 -19.48
N ALA A 469 32.10 -34.61 -18.25
CA ALA A 469 33.42 -35.17 -17.97
C ALA A 469 33.65 -36.50 -18.71
N PHE A 470 32.64 -37.34 -18.81
CA PHE A 470 32.67 -38.57 -19.62
C PHE A 470 32.93 -38.27 -21.11
N LEU A 471 32.31 -37.22 -21.67
CA LEU A 471 32.55 -36.80 -23.06
C LEU A 471 33.94 -36.21 -23.29
N GLU A 472 34.44 -35.43 -22.34
CA GLU A 472 35.76 -34.78 -22.42
C GLU A 472 36.95 -35.73 -22.18
N SER A 473 36.70 -36.89 -21.58
CA SER A 473 37.71 -37.89 -21.20
C SER A 473 37.82 -39.07 -22.18
N ASP A 474 37.44 -38.89 -23.44
CA ASP A 474 37.37 -39.96 -24.45
C ASP A 474 36.49 -41.15 -23.99
N PHE A 475 35.34 -40.86 -23.38
CA PHE A 475 34.36 -41.85 -22.89
C PHE A 475 34.83 -42.70 -21.71
N ASP A 476 35.60 -42.13 -20.76
CA ASP A 476 35.96 -42.81 -19.52
C ASP A 476 34.74 -43.00 -18.60
N LYS A 477 34.25 -44.24 -18.57
CA LYS A 477 33.07 -44.69 -17.82
C LYS A 477 33.18 -44.45 -16.32
N LEU A 478 34.38 -44.29 -15.77
CA LEU A 478 34.59 -44.08 -14.34
C LEU A 478 33.92 -42.79 -13.84
N HIS A 479 33.76 -41.79 -14.72
CA HIS A 479 33.03 -40.56 -14.43
C HIS A 479 31.51 -40.77 -14.22
N LEU A 480 30.93 -41.83 -14.79
CA LEU A 480 29.50 -42.12 -14.71
C LEU A 480 29.11 -43.08 -13.59
N ALA A 481 30.08 -43.68 -12.88
CA ALA A 481 29.85 -44.79 -11.95
C ALA A 481 28.78 -44.51 -10.87
N ASN A 482 28.69 -43.27 -10.38
CA ASN A 482 27.75 -42.89 -9.33
C ASN A 482 26.44 -42.29 -9.84
N VAL A 483 26.37 -41.95 -11.13
CA VAL A 483 25.23 -41.23 -11.71
C VAL A 483 23.92 -42.04 -11.64
N PRO A 484 23.89 -43.35 -11.97
CA PRO A 484 22.67 -44.14 -11.88
C PRO A 484 22.11 -44.25 -10.45
N SER A 485 22.98 -44.46 -9.46
CA SER A 485 22.58 -44.52 -8.05
C SER A 485 22.05 -43.18 -7.54
N THR A 486 22.67 -42.08 -7.96
CA THR A 486 22.23 -40.73 -7.61
C THR A 486 20.84 -40.43 -8.20
N LEU A 487 20.59 -40.77 -9.47
CA LEU A 487 19.27 -40.62 -10.10
C LEU A 487 18.20 -41.53 -9.47
N LEU A 488 18.56 -42.75 -9.06
CA LEU A 488 17.65 -43.66 -8.35
C LEU A 488 17.27 -43.16 -6.94
N SER A 489 18.15 -42.43 -6.26
CA SER A 489 17.85 -41.80 -4.98
C SER A 489 16.77 -40.74 -5.13
N ILE A 490 16.89 -39.87 -6.13
CA ILE A 490 15.90 -38.82 -6.41
C ILE A 490 14.58 -39.44 -6.89
N TRP A 491 14.65 -40.49 -7.70
CA TRP A 491 13.48 -41.26 -8.12
C TRP A 491 12.62 -41.68 -6.91
N GLY A 492 13.26 -42.18 -5.84
CA GLY A 492 12.57 -42.53 -4.59
C GLY A 492 11.88 -41.33 -3.94
N GLY A 493 12.50 -40.16 -3.98
CA GLY A 493 11.90 -38.89 -3.54
C GLY A 493 10.68 -38.49 -4.37
N MET A 494 10.73 -38.64 -5.70
CA MET A 494 9.59 -38.34 -6.58
C MET A 494 8.41 -39.30 -6.37
N VAL A 495 8.68 -40.57 -6.09
CA VAL A 495 7.66 -41.56 -5.72
C VAL A 495 6.99 -41.20 -4.40
N LEU A 496 7.76 -40.73 -3.41
CA LEU A 496 7.22 -40.29 -2.12
C LEU A 496 6.32 -39.06 -2.25
N LEU A 497 6.58 -38.20 -3.22
CA LEU A 497 5.78 -37.01 -3.55
C LEU A 497 4.58 -37.30 -4.45
N GLU A 498 4.30 -38.58 -4.74
CA GLU A 498 3.24 -39.03 -5.65
C GLU A 498 3.36 -38.44 -7.08
N ASP A 499 4.57 -38.04 -7.50
CA ASP A 499 4.86 -37.56 -8.85
C ASP A 499 5.32 -38.72 -9.74
N GLU A 500 4.35 -39.53 -10.18
CA GLU A 500 4.62 -40.69 -11.04
C GLU A 500 5.29 -40.31 -12.38
N GLY A 501 5.05 -39.09 -12.88
CA GLY A 501 5.58 -38.62 -14.15
C GLY A 501 7.09 -38.38 -14.07
N ALA A 502 7.52 -37.55 -13.11
CA ALA A 502 8.94 -37.28 -12.89
C ALA A 502 9.70 -38.56 -12.52
N ALA A 503 9.11 -39.41 -11.68
CA ALA A 503 9.70 -40.70 -11.32
C ALA A 503 9.94 -41.58 -12.56
N ARG A 504 8.96 -41.68 -13.47
CA ARG A 504 9.13 -42.49 -14.68
C ARG A 504 10.28 -42.02 -15.55
N VAL A 505 10.36 -40.71 -15.81
CA VAL A 505 11.42 -40.13 -16.65
C VAL A 505 12.80 -40.30 -15.98
N MET A 506 12.92 -40.03 -14.68
CA MET A 506 14.19 -40.24 -13.95
C MET A 506 14.69 -41.69 -14.03
N ARG A 507 13.76 -42.65 -13.93
CA ARG A 507 14.09 -44.07 -14.05
C ARG A 507 14.57 -44.41 -15.46
N GLN A 508 13.88 -43.93 -16.49
CA GLN A 508 14.29 -44.14 -17.89
C GLN A 508 15.67 -43.56 -18.18
N VAL A 509 15.96 -42.35 -17.68
CA VAL A 509 17.29 -41.73 -17.82
C VAL A 509 18.36 -42.58 -17.12
N SER A 510 18.11 -43.06 -15.89
CA SER A 510 19.05 -43.92 -15.16
C SER A 510 19.30 -45.25 -15.89
N GLU A 511 18.25 -45.90 -16.40
CA GLU A 511 18.34 -47.13 -17.18
C GLU A 511 19.07 -46.91 -18.52
N ALA A 512 18.83 -45.79 -19.21
CA ALA A 512 19.54 -45.42 -20.42
C ALA A 512 21.05 -45.22 -20.18
N ILE A 513 21.43 -44.53 -19.09
CA ILE A 513 22.84 -44.35 -18.71
C ILE A 513 23.50 -45.71 -18.41
N ASN A 514 22.85 -46.59 -17.65
CA ASN A 514 23.36 -47.93 -17.39
C ASN A 514 23.55 -48.73 -18.69
N ASN A 515 22.49 -48.86 -19.49
CA ASN A 515 22.48 -49.77 -20.64
C ASN A 515 23.34 -49.26 -21.81
N LYS A 516 23.33 -47.95 -22.08
CA LYS A 516 23.95 -47.36 -23.28
C LYS A 516 25.32 -46.74 -23.03
N LEU A 517 25.60 -46.24 -21.81
CA LEU A 517 26.87 -45.59 -21.50
C LEU A 517 27.80 -46.48 -20.68
N LEU A 518 27.29 -47.22 -19.68
CA LEU A 518 28.12 -48.04 -18.79
C LEU A 518 28.31 -49.47 -19.31
N ASP A 519 27.23 -50.18 -19.67
CA ASP A 519 27.27 -51.61 -20.03
C ASP A 519 27.66 -51.85 -21.51
N SER A 520 27.37 -50.90 -22.39
CA SER A 520 27.73 -50.97 -23.81
C SER A 520 29.24 -51.00 -24.02
N ARG A 521 29.75 -51.89 -24.89
CA ARG A 521 31.18 -51.95 -25.24
C ARG A 521 31.60 -50.95 -26.33
N SER A 522 30.64 -50.37 -27.04
CA SER A 522 30.87 -49.36 -28.07
C SER A 522 30.57 -47.96 -27.52
N ASN A 523 31.25 -46.96 -28.07
CA ASN A 523 30.97 -45.57 -27.76
C ASN A 523 29.50 -45.25 -28.08
N PRO A 524 28.85 -44.40 -27.26
CA PRO A 524 27.46 -44.04 -27.48
C PRO A 524 27.30 -43.25 -28.78
N GLU A 525 26.19 -43.48 -29.46
CA GLU A 525 25.84 -42.69 -30.64
C GLU A 525 25.46 -41.27 -30.22
N GLN A 526 25.81 -40.28 -31.05
CA GLN A 526 25.62 -38.87 -30.71
C GLN A 526 24.15 -38.51 -30.42
N HIS A 527 23.22 -39.13 -31.15
CA HIS A 527 21.78 -38.92 -30.93
C HIS A 527 21.30 -39.40 -29.55
N VAL A 528 21.95 -40.42 -28.95
CA VAL A 528 21.64 -40.90 -27.58
C VAL A 528 22.08 -39.88 -26.54
N LEU A 529 23.24 -39.23 -26.78
CA LEU A 529 23.77 -38.20 -25.88
C LEU A 529 22.92 -36.93 -25.90
N GLU A 530 22.47 -36.52 -27.08
CA GLU A 530 21.56 -35.37 -27.26
C GLU A 530 20.21 -35.64 -26.55
N ALA A 531 19.62 -36.82 -26.75
CA ALA A 531 18.38 -37.21 -26.07
C ALA A 531 18.49 -37.23 -24.54
N LEU A 532 19.60 -37.70 -23.99
CA LEU A 532 19.86 -37.69 -22.54
C LEU A 532 20.03 -36.27 -22.00
N ALA A 533 20.70 -35.38 -22.74
CA ALA A 533 20.86 -33.98 -22.35
C ALA A 533 19.53 -33.23 -22.34
N ASP A 534 18.68 -33.46 -23.34
CA ASP A 534 17.34 -32.86 -23.43
C ASP A 534 16.43 -33.38 -22.31
N ALA A 535 16.48 -34.68 -22.00
CA ALA A 535 15.71 -35.28 -20.91
C ALA A 535 16.13 -34.75 -19.54
N LEU A 536 17.44 -34.65 -19.26
CA LEU A 536 17.96 -34.09 -18.01
C LEU A 536 17.66 -32.61 -17.85
N THR A 537 17.65 -31.85 -18.94
CA THR A 537 17.33 -30.42 -18.93
C THR A 537 15.84 -30.17 -18.74
N SER A 538 15.00 -30.95 -19.40
CA SER A 538 13.54 -30.91 -19.21
C SER A 538 13.13 -31.30 -17.79
N LEU A 539 13.81 -32.30 -17.20
CA LEU A 539 13.64 -32.67 -15.79
C LEU A 539 14.06 -31.57 -14.83
N GLU A 540 15.19 -30.90 -15.08
CA GLU A 540 15.65 -29.80 -14.24
C GLU A 540 14.66 -28.64 -14.21
N TYR A 541 14.17 -28.21 -15.39
CA TYR A 541 13.15 -27.16 -15.47
C TYR A 541 11.82 -27.57 -14.84
N TYR A 542 11.42 -28.84 -14.98
CA TYR A 542 10.21 -29.34 -14.33
C TYR A 542 10.33 -29.28 -12.81
N ILE A 543 11.46 -29.69 -12.26
CA ILE A 543 11.73 -29.71 -10.81
C ILE A 543 11.85 -28.29 -10.27
N GLU A 544 12.46 -27.36 -11.00
CA GLU A 544 12.54 -25.95 -10.62
C GLU A 544 11.12 -25.32 -10.47
N GLY A 545 10.17 -25.73 -11.31
CA GLY A 545 8.77 -25.32 -11.21
C GLY A 545 8.02 -25.87 -9.98
N LEU A 546 8.48 -26.97 -9.37
CA LEU A 546 7.85 -27.54 -8.17
C LEU A 546 8.07 -26.68 -6.91
N GLY A 547 9.22 -25.99 -6.82
CA GLY A 547 9.57 -25.15 -5.66
C GLY A 547 8.90 -23.77 -5.62
N LEU A 548 8.46 -23.25 -6.77
CA LEU A 548 7.89 -21.91 -6.95
C LEU A 548 6.37 -22.00 -7.18
N GLN A 549 5.59 -22.09 -6.10
CA GLN A 549 4.12 -22.03 -6.08
C GLN A 549 3.39 -22.61 -7.32
N ASN A 550 3.23 -23.94 -7.34
CA ASN A 550 2.22 -24.69 -8.11
C ASN A 550 2.19 -24.53 -9.65
N ASP A 551 3.25 -24.07 -10.31
CA ASP A 551 3.33 -24.09 -11.78
C ASP A 551 3.90 -25.43 -12.31
N ARG A 552 3.16 -26.51 -12.09
CA ARG A 552 3.51 -27.83 -12.66
C ARG A 552 3.27 -27.78 -14.17
N ASN A 553 4.34 -27.83 -14.97
CA ASN A 553 4.25 -27.88 -16.42
C ASN A 553 4.47 -29.33 -16.94
N PRO A 554 3.42 -30.16 -17.05
CA PRO A 554 3.54 -31.56 -17.47
C PRO A 554 4.04 -31.73 -18.92
N GLU A 555 4.03 -30.67 -19.73
CA GLU A 555 4.56 -30.73 -21.10
C GLU A 555 6.09 -30.91 -21.10
N LEU A 556 6.81 -30.46 -20.06
CA LEU A 556 8.25 -30.70 -19.92
C LEU A 556 8.57 -32.18 -19.70
N LEU A 557 7.75 -32.90 -18.92
CA LEU A 557 7.90 -34.34 -18.74
C LEU A 557 7.60 -35.11 -20.02
N LYS A 558 6.57 -34.69 -20.77
CA LYS A 558 6.26 -35.28 -22.09
C LYS A 558 7.39 -35.05 -23.09
N LEU A 559 8.00 -33.86 -23.08
CA LEU A 559 9.16 -33.55 -23.90
C LEU A 559 10.33 -34.49 -23.57
N ALA A 560 10.65 -34.64 -22.28
CA ALA A 560 11.68 -35.57 -21.82
C ALA A 560 11.40 -37.02 -22.26
N GLU A 561 10.17 -37.50 -22.10
CA GLU A 561 9.78 -38.84 -22.55
C GLU A 561 9.88 -39.00 -24.08
N SER A 562 9.52 -37.97 -24.85
CA SER A 562 9.61 -38.00 -26.31
C SER A 562 11.05 -38.04 -26.80
N SER A 563 11.94 -37.23 -26.22
CA SER A 563 13.37 -37.23 -26.55
C SER A 563 14.01 -38.60 -26.30
N LEU A 564 13.66 -39.27 -25.20
CA LEU A 564 14.16 -40.61 -24.89
C LEU A 564 13.62 -41.65 -25.90
N LYS A 565 12.31 -41.62 -26.21
CA LYS A 565 11.69 -42.54 -27.17
C LYS A 565 12.24 -42.38 -28.59
N ASP A 566 12.48 -41.15 -29.04
CA ASP A 566 13.01 -40.86 -30.38
C ASP A 566 14.44 -41.40 -30.56
N ALA A 567 15.20 -41.53 -29.46
CA ALA A 567 16.50 -42.20 -29.41
C ALA A 567 16.43 -43.71 -29.15
N GLY A 568 15.23 -44.30 -29.07
CA GLY A 568 15.02 -45.73 -28.84
C GLY A 568 15.40 -46.18 -27.42
N LEU A 569 15.23 -45.31 -26.43
CA LEU A 569 15.56 -45.52 -25.01
C LEU A 569 14.32 -45.80 -24.15
#